data_AF-B5XEY4-F1
#
_entry.id   AF-B5XEY4-F1
#
_cell.length_a   1.000
_cell.length_b   1.000
_cell.length_c   1.000
_cell.angle_alpha   90.00
_cell.angle_beta   90.00
_cell.angle_gamma   90.00
#
_symmetry.space_group_name_H-M   'P 1'
#
loop_
_entity.id
_entity.type
_entity.pdbx_description
1 polymer ?
#
loop_
_entity_poly.entity_id
_entity_poly.type
_entity_poly.pdbx_seq_one_letter_code
_entity_poly.pdbx_strand_id
1 'polypeptide(L)' 'MDPFSEDHTKMYFYETRLNTYVGWPFEEGCACTPENMAKAGFIHTPTGNSPDIAKCFFCLKELEGWEPDDDPE' A
#
# COMPACT_ATOMS: atom_id res chain seq x y z
N MET A 1 -14.73 -2.49 1.13
CA MET A 1 -14.66 -1.11 1.65
C MET A 1 -15.85 -0.36 1.10
N ASP A 2 -16.57 0.38 1.93
CA ASP A 2 -17.65 1.26 1.46
C ASP A 2 -17.02 2.50 0.80
N PRO A 3 -17.19 2.68 -0.53
CA PRO A 3 -16.58 3.80 -1.26
C PRO A 3 -17.18 5.16 -0.87
N PHE A 4 -18.27 5.18 -0.09
CA PHE A 4 -18.92 6.41 0.39
C PHE A 4 -18.57 6.75 1.84
N SER A 5 -17.73 5.94 2.49
CA SER A 5 -17.21 6.25 3.82
C SER A 5 -16.18 7.39 3.78
N GLU A 6 -16.21 8.27 4.79
CA GLU A 6 -15.20 9.33 4.94
C GLU A 6 -13.78 8.76 5.01
N ASP A 7 -13.63 7.58 5.61
CA ASP A 7 -12.33 6.91 5.74
C ASP A 7 -11.79 6.39 4.41
N HIS A 8 -12.64 5.92 3.50
CA HIS A 8 -12.22 5.57 2.14
C HIS A 8 -11.83 6.81 1.33
N THR A 9 -12.58 7.90 1.47
CA THR A 9 -12.31 9.16 0.75
C THR A 9 -10.95 9.75 1.10
N LYS A 10 -10.47 9.56 2.34
CA LYS A 10 -9.13 10.02 2.75
C LYS A 10 -8.00 9.34 1.96
N MET A 11 -8.21 8.13 1.44
CA MET A 11 -7.18 7.39 0.70
C MET A 11 -6.84 8.00 -0.67
N TYR A 12 -7.62 8.97 -1.16
CA TYR A 12 -7.25 9.77 -2.33
C TYR A 12 -6.00 10.63 -2.06
N PHE A 13 -5.74 11.00 -0.81
CA PHE A 13 -4.53 11.74 -0.44
C PHE A 13 -3.33 10.81 -0.32
N TYR A 14 -2.25 11.15 -1.04
CA TYR A 14 -0.99 10.40 -1.02
C TYR A 14 -0.47 10.16 0.39
N GLU A 15 -0.42 11.21 1.22
CA GLU A 15 0.08 11.14 2.60
C GLU A 15 -0.71 10.15 3.46
N THR A 16 -2.03 10.02 3.24
CA THR A 16 -2.84 9.05 3.95
C THR A 16 -2.46 7.63 3.58
N ARG A 17 -2.18 7.37 2.30
CA ARG A 17 -1.71 6.04 1.85
C ARG A 17 -0.32 5.75 2.39
N LEU A 18 0.60 6.71 2.33
CA LEU A 18 1.96 6.56 2.85
C LEU A 18 1.96 6.18 4.35
N ASN A 19 1.11 6.84 5.15
CA ASN A 19 0.97 6.57 6.58
C ASN A 19 0.45 5.16 6.91
N THR A 20 -0.02 4.38 5.93
CA THR A 20 -0.43 2.99 6.17
C THR A 20 0.76 2.04 6.30
N TYR A 21 1.92 2.36 5.72
CA TYR A 21 3.11 1.50 5.65
C TYR A 21 3.90 1.45 6.96
N VAL A 22 3.26 0.95 8.02
CA VAL A 22 3.91 0.73 9.32
C VAL A 22 4.50 -0.68 9.35
N GLY A 23 5.83 -0.78 9.40
CA GLY A 23 6.54 -2.06 9.43
C GLY A 23 6.67 -2.73 8.05
N TRP A 24 6.62 -1.95 6.97
CA TRP A 24 6.91 -2.42 5.62
C TRP A 24 8.38 -2.83 5.50
N PRO A 25 8.70 -4.00 4.91
CA PRO A 25 10.07 -4.54 4.93
C PRO A 25 11.02 -3.91 3.91
N PHE A 26 10.51 -3.21 2.88
CA PHE A 26 11.31 -2.70 1.76
C PHE A 26 11.49 -1.19 1.85
N GLU A 27 12.68 -0.75 2.24
CA GLU A 27 13.00 0.68 2.42
C GLU A 27 14.03 1.15 1.37
N GLU A 28 15.00 1.99 1.77
CA GLU A 28 16.02 2.56 0.90
C GLU A 28 16.75 1.49 0.09
N GLY A 29 16.82 1.69 -1.23
CA GLY A 29 17.45 0.76 -2.17
C GLY A 29 16.52 -0.26 -2.83
N CYS A 30 15.24 -0.31 -2.45
CA CYS A 30 14.21 -1.13 -3.12
C CYS A 30 13.40 -0.29 -4.14
N ALA A 31 12.78 -0.94 -5.11
CA ALA A 31 11.79 -0.35 -6.02
C ALA A 31 10.41 -0.21 -5.33
N CYS A 32 10.01 -1.21 -4.54
CA CYS A 32 8.71 -1.26 -3.83
C CYS A 32 8.74 -0.55 -2.47
N THR A 33 9.33 0.64 -2.37
CA THR A 33 9.33 1.44 -1.14
C THR A 33 7.92 1.92 -0.77
N PRO A 34 7.65 2.29 0.50
CA PRO A 34 6.37 2.86 0.91
C PRO A 34 5.92 4.03 0.02
N GLU A 35 6.85 4.90 -0.37
CA GLU A 35 6.59 6.04 -1.24
C GLU A 35 6.13 5.61 -2.63
N ASN A 36 6.80 4.63 -3.25
CA ASN A 36 6.46 4.17 -4.59
C ASN A 36 5.14 3.38 -4.57
N MET A 37 4.96 2.52 -3.57
CA MET A 37 3.72 1.80 -3.35
C MET A 37 2.52 2.76 -3.15
N ALA A 38 2.68 3.77 -2.30
CA ALA A 38 1.66 4.78 -2.07
C ALA A 38 1.41 5.66 -3.31
N LYS A 39 2.43 5.98 -4.13
CA LYS A 39 2.26 6.69 -5.40
C LYS A 39 1.41 5.89 -6.38
N ALA A 40 1.66 4.59 -6.52
CA ALA A 40 0.88 3.69 -7.39
C ALA A 40 -0.55 3.42 -6.89
N GLY A 41 -0.90 3.91 -5.70
CA GLY A 41 -2.26 3.80 -5.15
C GLY A 41 -2.45 2.61 -4.22
N PHE A 42 -1.38 1.96 -3.78
CA PHE A 42 -1.46 0.90 -2.77
C PHE A 42 -1.48 1.47 -1.36
N ILE A 43 -2.24 0.80 -0.49
CA ILE A 43 -2.21 0.95 0.97
C ILE A 43 -1.73 -0.36 1.58
N HIS A 44 -0.98 -0.29 2.68
CA HIS A 44 -0.54 -1.45 3.43
C HIS A 44 -1.65 -1.95 4.35
N THR A 45 -2.01 -3.22 4.22
CA THR A 45 -3.06 -3.86 5.02
C THR A 45 -2.57 -5.21 5.56
N PRO A 46 -1.56 -5.22 6.45
CA PRO A 46 -0.93 -6.43 6.93
C PRO A 46 -1.90 -7.28 7.75
N THR A 47 -1.73 -8.59 7.68
CA THR A 47 -2.39 -9.54 8.58
C THR A 47 -1.33 -10.35 9.34
N GLY A 48 -1.73 -11.07 10.39
CA GLY A 48 -0.79 -11.87 11.18
C GLY A 48 -0.02 -12.93 10.39
N ASN A 49 -0.56 -13.39 9.25
CA ASN A 49 0.06 -14.41 8.40
C ASN A 49 0.71 -13.83 7.14
N SER A 50 0.38 -12.59 6.77
CA SER A 50 0.88 -11.95 5.56
C SER A 50 1.23 -10.48 5.88
N PRO A 51 2.48 -10.21 6.28
CA PRO A 51 2.92 -8.89 6.76
C PRO A 51 3.10 -7.86 5.64
N ASP A 52 3.11 -8.27 4.38
CA ASP A 52 3.42 -7.44 3.20
C ASP A 52 2.22 -7.31 2.24
N ILE A 53 0.99 -7.55 2.72
CA ILE A 53 -0.20 -7.32 1.89
C ILE A 53 -0.35 -5.83 1.58
N ALA A 54 -0.48 -5.52 0.30
CA ALA A 54 -0.82 -4.21 -0.22
C ALA A 54 -2.12 -4.26 -1.05
N LYS A 55 -2.98 -3.26 -0.90
CA LYS A 55 -4.26 -3.15 -1.61
C LYS A 55 -4.36 -1.84 -2.36
N CYS A 56 -4.74 -1.88 -3.64
CA CYS A 56 -5.06 -0.64 -4.36
C CYS A 56 -6.34 -0.02 -3.78
N PHE A 57 -6.31 1.22 -3.30
CA PHE A 57 -7.48 1.86 -2.67
C PHE A 57 -8.64 2.08 -3.65
N PHE A 58 -8.34 2.16 -4.96
CA PHE A 58 -9.30 2.46 -6.01
C PHE A 58 -9.87 1.19 -6.66
N CYS A 59 -9.01 0.32 -7.21
CA CYS A 59 -9.46 -0.89 -7.91
C CYS A 59 -9.64 -2.10 -6.98
N LEU A 60 -9.25 -1.98 -5.70
CA LEU A 60 -9.40 -2.99 -4.65
C LEU A 60 -8.60 -4.29 -4.85
N LYS A 61 -7.69 -4.33 -5.82
CA LYS A 61 -6.77 -5.46 -6.02
C LYS A 61 -5.82 -5.58 -4.84
N GLU A 62 -5.75 -6.77 -4.27
CA GLU A 62 -4.80 -7.16 -3.21
C GLU A 62 -3.63 -7.94 -3.83
N LEU A 63 -2.43 -7.66 -3.34
CA LEU A 63 -1.18 -8.32 -3.71
C LEU A 63 -0.36 -8.57 -2.44
N GLU A 64 0.37 -9.68 -2.41
CA GLU A 64 1.31 -10.08 -1.37
C GLU A 64 2.52 -10.78 -2.02
N GLY A 65 3.58 -11.00 -1.25
CA GLY A 65 4.82 -11.59 -1.75
C GLY A 65 5.68 -10.61 -2.53
N TRP A 66 5.73 -9.35 -2.10
CA TRP A 66 6.53 -8.31 -2.75
C TRP A 66 8.02 -8.62 -2.63
N GLU A 67 8.77 -8.32 -3.67
CA GLU A 67 10.23 -8.44 -3.73
C GLU A 67 10.87 -7.06 -3.89
N PRO A 68 12.13 -6.86 -3.44
CA PRO A 68 12.80 -5.55 -3.48
C PRO A 68 12.82 -4.87 -4.86
N ASP A 69 12.83 -5.65 -5.94
CA ASP A 69 12.94 -5.14 -7.31
C ASP A 69 11.57 -4.97 -8.01
N ASP A 70 10.47 -5.27 -7.32
CA ASP A 70 9.13 -5.14 -7.89
C ASP A 70 8.76 -3.67 -8.14
N ASP A 71 8.22 -3.40 -9.32
CA ASP A 71 7.68 -2.10 -9.71
C ASP A 71 6.17 -2.05 -9.41
N PRO A 72 5.70 -1.16 -8.53
CA PRO A 72 4.29 -1.07 -8.20
C PRO A 72 3.40 -0.36 -9.24
N GLU A 73 3.96 0.25 -10.30
CA GLU A 73 3.19 0.99 -11.35
C GLU A 73 2.52 0.10 -12.41
#